data_AF-A0A831WNI2-F1
#
_entry.id   AF-A0A831WNI2-F1
#
_cell.length_a   1.000
_cell.length_b   1.000
_cell.length_c   1.000
_cell.angle_alpha   90.00
_cell.angle_beta   90.00
_cell.angle_gamma   90.00
#
_symmetry.space_group_name_H-M   'P 1'
#
loop_
_entity.id
_entity.type
_entity.pdbx_description
1 polymer ?
#
loop_
_entity_poly.entity_id
_entity_poly.type
_entity_poly.pdbx_seq_one_letter_code
_entity_poly.pdbx_strand_id
1 'polypeptide(L)'
;KEAKKYIEDNYGKEYVRPIHLSKKDSNKIQEAKIQDAHEAIRPTSVFNHPESIKEFLDNDQYKLYNLIWQRFMASRMKAAYLEKINVEIESGKYIFKSSGVEVLFKGFMIVYNRNNSDLNKLPPLKEGEKLKLLDLKADQCFTKPPPRYTEASLVKKLEKEGIGRPSTYVPIIDTILRRLYVEKIDKKFKPTELGIIVNSFLTKYFSDIINITFTSRMEKQLDEIESNGKDWKDVLVKFYNTFLKDLEKASTAVKYKVATIYSEEICEKCGRKMLIKNGKYGKFLACSGFPDCKNTKPFLEKIGVPCPQLGCTGEIIKRRTKKGRIFYGCSNYPDCSFMTWNEPTNKRCPHCSYILTKNIKKDGVYYKCSNPKCSYQEIIKK
;
A
#
# COMPACT_ATOMS: atom_id res chain seq x y z
N LYS A 1 9.85 23.94 25.56
CA LYS A 1 10.33 25.33 25.71
C LYS A 1 11.05 25.81 24.45
N GLU A 2 12.01 25.04 23.91
CA GLU A 2 12.71 25.41 22.66
C GLU A 2 11.78 25.68 21.47
N ALA A 3 10.84 24.78 21.17
CA ALA A 3 9.92 24.95 20.05
C ALA A 3 9.12 26.26 20.12
N LYS A 4 8.69 26.68 21.32
CA LYS A 4 8.00 27.96 21.52
C LYS A 4 8.91 29.12 21.13
N LYS A 5 10.12 29.15 21.68
CA LYS A 5 11.12 30.19 21.38
C LYS A 5 11.41 30.24 19.89
N TYR A 6 11.69 29.10 19.27
CA TYR A 6 11.94 29.02 17.83
C TYR A 6 10.76 29.58 17.01
N ILE A 7 9.51 29.27 17.39
CA ILE A 7 8.32 29.81 16.70
C ILE A 7 8.21 31.32 16.89
N GLU A 8 8.42 31.84 18.09
CA GLU A 8 8.40 33.28 18.37
C GLU A 8 9.44 34.02 17.55
N ASP A 9 10.67 33.48 17.49
CA ASP A 9 11.81 34.10 16.83
C ASP A 9 11.70 34.04 15.29
N ASN A 10 11.13 32.98 14.71
CA ASN A 10 11.14 32.74 13.26
C ASN A 10 9.78 32.98 12.56
N TYR A 11 8.66 32.87 13.28
CA TYR A 11 7.32 33.00 12.69
C TYR A 11 6.43 34.04 13.38
N GLY A 12 6.78 34.49 14.58
CA GLY A 12 6.01 35.46 15.35
C GLY A 12 5.17 34.85 16.48
N LYS A 13 4.89 35.67 17.50
CA LYS A 13 4.16 35.28 18.72
C LYS A 13 2.74 34.80 18.41
N GLU A 14 2.13 35.30 17.34
CA GLU A 14 0.78 34.96 16.89
C GLU A 14 0.67 33.50 16.43
N TYR A 15 1.77 32.86 16.02
CA TYR A 15 1.81 31.46 15.60
C TYR A 15 2.00 30.48 16.75
N VAL A 16 2.38 30.94 17.94
CA VAL A 16 2.61 30.09 19.11
C VAL A 16 1.29 29.56 19.64
N ARG A 17 1.17 28.25 19.83
CA ARG A 17 0.01 27.67 20.51
C ARG A 17 -0.02 28.13 21.98
N PRO A 18 -1.11 28.76 22.46
CA PRO A 18 -1.23 29.11 23.87
C PRO A 18 -1.24 27.84 24.73
N ILE A 19 -0.56 27.89 25.89
CA ILE A 19 -0.39 26.75 26.82
C ILE A 19 -1.66 26.52 27.66
N HIS A 20 -2.85 26.79 27.11
CA HIS A 20 -4.08 26.39 27.79
C HIS A 20 -4.35 24.92 27.49
N LEU A 21 -3.97 24.07 28.45
CA LEU A 21 -4.45 22.69 28.55
C LEU A 21 -5.97 22.73 28.61
N SER A 22 -6.64 22.51 27.48
CA SER A 22 -8.08 22.34 27.52
C SER A 22 -8.38 21.03 28.26
N LYS A 23 -9.24 21.06 29.28
CA LYS A 23 -9.71 19.85 30.01
C LYS A 23 -10.34 18.78 29.09
N LYS A 24 -10.56 19.10 27.81
CA LYS A 24 -11.10 18.19 26.79
C LYS A 24 -10.01 17.36 26.11
N ASP A 25 -8.76 17.84 26.08
CA ASP A 25 -7.62 17.10 25.54
C ASP A 25 -7.13 16.01 26.52
N SER A 26 -7.34 16.19 27.83
CA SER A 26 -6.97 15.20 28.86
C SER A 26 -7.81 13.92 28.81
N ASN A 27 -9.10 14.00 28.47
CA ASN A 27 -9.98 12.83 28.46
C ASN A 27 -9.72 11.90 27.25
N LYS A 28 -9.16 12.41 26.14
CA LYS A 28 -8.77 11.58 24.98
C LYS A 28 -7.41 10.90 25.15
N ILE A 29 -6.56 11.42 26.02
CA ILE A 29 -5.23 10.84 26.30
C ILE A 29 -5.38 9.66 27.29
N GLN A 30 -6.38 9.68 28.17
CA GLN A 30 -6.61 8.60 29.14
C GLN A 30 -7.02 7.23 28.56
N GLU A 31 -7.57 7.18 27.33
CA GLU A 31 -7.95 5.89 26.71
C GLU A 31 -6.77 5.12 26.11
N ALA A 32 -5.60 5.76 25.97
CA ALA A 32 -4.36 5.12 25.59
C ALA A 32 -3.42 5.09 26.80
N LYS A 33 -3.66 4.17 27.75
CA LYS A 33 -2.62 3.70 28.68
C LYS A 33 -1.53 2.99 27.88
N ILE A 34 -0.79 3.74 27.07
CA ILE A 34 0.43 3.30 26.41
C ILE A 34 1.55 3.80 27.30
N GLN A 35 2.24 2.86 27.97
CA GLN A 35 3.54 2.99 28.64
C GLN A 35 4.03 4.45 28.79
N ASP A 36 3.65 5.08 29.90
CA ASP A 36 3.75 6.50 30.24
C ASP A 36 5.20 7.05 30.40
N ALA A 37 6.20 6.36 29.85
CA ALA A 37 7.61 6.76 29.86
C ALA A 37 8.18 7.09 28.45
N HIS A 38 7.39 6.90 27.39
CA HIS A 38 7.86 7.12 26.02
C HIS A 38 7.43 8.47 25.48
N GLU A 39 8.39 9.23 24.96
CA GLU A 39 8.11 10.47 24.25
C GLU A 39 7.72 10.21 22.78
N ALA A 40 6.97 11.15 22.20
CA ALA A 40 6.74 11.16 20.75
C ALA A 40 8.06 11.31 19.98
N ILE A 41 8.14 10.72 18.78
CA ILE A 41 9.27 10.92 17.88
C ILE A 41 9.33 12.40 17.48
N ARG A 42 10.42 13.06 17.85
CA ARG A 42 10.67 14.50 17.65
C ARG A 42 12.16 14.77 17.44
N PRO A 43 12.55 15.95 16.93
CA PRO A 43 13.93 16.37 16.96
C PRO A 43 14.47 16.39 18.40
N THR A 44 15.73 16.00 18.56
CA THR A 44 16.46 16.12 19.84
C THR A 44 16.56 17.59 20.26
N SER A 45 16.86 18.48 19.31
CA SER A 45 16.70 19.93 19.42
C SER A 45 16.02 20.49 18.18
N VAL A 46 15.17 21.51 18.37
CA VAL A 46 14.49 22.21 17.26
C VAL A 46 15.42 23.11 16.46
N PHE A 47 16.53 23.53 17.06
CA PHE A 47 17.53 24.41 16.42
C PHE A 47 18.38 23.68 15.36
N ASN A 48 18.35 22.34 15.37
CA ASN A 48 18.86 21.51 14.28
C ASN A 48 17.88 21.58 13.10
N HIS A 49 17.74 22.75 12.48
CA HIS A 49 16.85 22.93 11.35
C HIS A 49 17.23 21.97 10.21
N PRO A 50 16.28 21.37 9.46
CA PRO A 50 16.59 20.38 8.43
C PRO A 50 17.65 20.84 7.42
N GLU A 51 17.65 22.11 7.02
CA GLU A 51 18.69 22.65 6.12
C GLU A 51 20.07 22.77 6.78
N SER A 52 20.16 23.05 8.08
CA SER A 52 21.46 23.26 8.74
C SER A 52 22.21 21.96 9.03
N ILE A 53 21.52 20.83 9.02
CA ILE A 53 22.13 19.51 9.24
C ILE A 53 22.17 18.63 7.98
N LYS A 54 21.73 19.18 6.85
CA LYS A 54 21.54 18.44 5.59
C LYS A 54 22.82 17.78 5.08
N GLU A 55 23.97 18.42 5.30
CA GLU A 55 25.28 17.90 4.88
C GLU A 55 25.70 16.64 5.65
N PHE A 56 25.15 16.41 6.85
CA PHE A 56 25.45 15.23 7.67
C PHE A 56 24.52 14.05 7.41
N LEU A 57 23.51 14.23 6.53
CA LEU A 57 22.46 13.25 6.28
C LEU A 57 22.48 12.79 4.83
N ASP A 58 22.19 11.51 4.62
CA ASP A 58 21.81 11.06 3.29
C ASP A 58 20.41 11.60 2.91
N ASN A 59 20.04 11.46 1.63
CA ASN A 59 18.79 12.02 1.12
C ASN A 59 17.53 11.45 1.80
N ASP A 60 17.53 10.16 2.17
CA ASP A 60 16.37 9.52 2.79
C ASP A 60 16.29 9.87 4.28
N GLN A 61 17.43 9.93 4.96
CA GLN A 61 17.56 10.45 6.33
C GLN A 61 17.09 11.91 6.41
N TYR A 62 17.55 12.78 5.51
CA TYR A 62 17.12 14.19 5.46
C TYR A 62 15.61 14.31 5.24
N LYS A 63 15.03 13.56 4.29
CA LYS A 63 13.58 13.59 4.05
C LYS A 63 12.78 13.15 5.28
N LEU A 64 13.23 12.08 5.96
CA LEU A 64 12.57 11.59 7.16
C LEU A 64 12.72 12.57 8.32
N TYR A 65 13.91 13.12 8.53
CA TYR A 65 14.17 14.13 9.55
C TYR A 65 13.35 15.39 9.32
N ASN A 66 13.33 15.91 8.10
CA ASN A 66 12.52 17.08 7.73
C ASN A 66 11.03 16.84 8.02
N LEU A 67 10.51 15.66 7.65
CA LEU A 67 9.13 15.29 7.96
C LEU A 67 8.85 15.26 9.48
N ILE A 68 9.75 14.68 10.27
CA ILE A 68 9.65 14.63 11.74
C ILE A 68 9.68 16.05 12.32
N TRP A 69 10.65 16.87 11.88
CA TRP A 69 10.83 18.24 12.34
C TRP A 69 9.59 19.08 12.03
N GLN A 70 9.12 19.09 10.78
CA GLN A 70 7.94 19.87 10.38
C GLN A 70 6.69 19.42 11.12
N ARG A 71 6.49 18.10 11.30
CA ARG A 71 5.34 17.54 12.03
C ARG A 71 5.36 17.96 13.51
N PHE A 72 6.53 17.89 14.14
CA PHE A 72 6.71 18.29 15.53
C PHE A 72 6.46 19.79 15.72
N MET A 73 7.09 20.64 14.90
CA MET A 73 6.95 22.10 14.96
C MET A 73 5.50 22.53 14.73
N ALA A 74 4.85 21.99 13.70
CA ALA A 74 3.44 22.26 13.43
C ALA A 74 2.52 21.87 14.61
N SER A 75 2.83 20.81 15.35
CA SER A 75 2.04 20.41 16.53
C SER A 75 2.10 21.43 17.68
N ARG A 76 3.09 22.33 17.66
CA ARG A 76 3.31 23.40 18.65
C ARG A 76 2.82 24.78 18.18
N MET A 77 2.30 24.87 16.96
CA MET A 77 1.76 26.10 16.38
C MET A 77 0.23 26.18 16.52
N LYS A 78 -0.34 27.38 16.37
CA LYS A 78 -1.79 27.58 16.33
C LYS A 78 -2.43 26.90 15.12
N ALA A 79 -3.73 26.61 15.23
CA ALA A 79 -4.54 26.17 14.11
C ALA A 79 -4.54 27.20 12.97
N ALA A 80 -4.69 26.73 11.74
CA ALA A 80 -5.00 27.59 10.60
C ALA A 80 -6.47 28.02 10.67
N TYR A 81 -6.75 29.27 10.31
CA TYR A 81 -8.12 29.77 10.15
C TYR A 81 -8.40 29.89 8.65
N LEU A 82 -9.42 29.17 8.19
CA LEU A 82 -9.82 29.09 6.80
C LEU A 82 -11.30 29.48 6.71
N GLU A 83 -11.64 30.26 5.70
CA GLU A 83 -13.02 30.55 5.33
C GLU A 83 -13.42 29.64 4.18
N LYS A 84 -14.55 28.93 4.33
CA LYS A 84 -15.10 28.07 3.27
C LYS A 84 -16.34 28.75 2.70
N ILE A 85 -16.28 29.06 1.41
CA ILE A 85 -17.38 29.67 0.66
C ILE A 85 -18.07 28.55 -0.12
N ASN A 86 -19.38 28.40 0.03
CA ASN A 86 -20.18 27.52 -0.81
C ASN A 86 -21.15 28.38 -1.61
N VAL A 87 -21.24 28.13 -2.91
CA VAL A 87 -22.05 28.90 -3.85
C VAL A 87 -23.02 27.96 -4.51
N GLU A 88 -24.29 28.34 -4.52
CA GLU A 88 -25.34 27.71 -5.30
C GLU A 88 -25.73 28.65 -6.43
N ILE A 89 -25.74 28.14 -7.66
CA ILE A 89 -26.03 28.90 -8.87
C ILE A 89 -27.29 28.32 -9.48
N GLU A 90 -28.36 29.09 -9.48
CA GLU A 90 -29.63 28.72 -10.09
C GLU A 90 -29.62 29.02 -11.59
N SER A 91 -30.07 28.05 -12.38
CA SER A 91 -30.24 28.19 -13.82
C SER A 91 -31.50 27.44 -14.26
N GLY A 92 -32.63 28.15 -14.29
CA GLY A 92 -33.94 27.56 -14.56
C GLY A 92 -34.32 26.56 -13.46
N LYS A 93 -34.47 25.29 -13.82
CA LYS A 93 -34.81 24.20 -12.88
C LYS A 93 -33.60 23.52 -12.24
N TYR A 94 -32.38 23.94 -12.56
CA TYR A 94 -31.14 23.31 -12.12
C TYR A 94 -30.41 24.16 -11.08
N ILE A 95 -29.75 23.50 -10.14
CA ILE A 95 -28.87 24.11 -9.16
C ILE A 95 -27.46 23.54 -9.36
N PHE A 96 -26.50 24.40 -9.68
CA PHE A 96 -25.08 24.07 -9.70
C PHE A 96 -24.45 24.43 -8.35
N LYS A 97 -23.51 23.63 -7.87
CA LYS A 97 -22.79 23.90 -6.62
C LYS A 97 -21.31 24.05 -6.87
N SER A 98 -20.72 25.06 -6.24
CA SER A 98 -19.27 25.26 -6.19
C SER A 98 -18.84 25.55 -4.77
N SER A 99 -17.59 25.25 -4.44
CA SER A 99 -17.02 25.57 -3.13
C SER A 99 -15.59 26.05 -3.26
N GLY A 100 -15.25 27.09 -2.50
CA GLY A 100 -13.92 27.63 -2.40
C GLY A 100 -13.42 27.72 -0.97
N VAL A 101 -12.12 27.95 -0.83
CA VAL A 101 -11.47 28.12 0.46
C VAL A 101 -10.50 29.31 0.41
N GLU A 102 -10.65 30.23 1.34
CA GLU A 102 -9.73 31.34 1.56
C GLU A 102 -8.97 31.15 2.89
N VAL A 103 -7.67 31.45 2.89
CA VAL A 103 -6.82 31.34 4.08
C VAL A 103 -6.81 32.66 4.82
N LEU A 104 -7.51 32.75 5.95
CA LEU A 104 -7.49 33.93 6.82
C LEU A 104 -6.21 33.96 7.67
N PHE A 105 -5.72 32.79 8.09
CA PHE A 105 -4.47 32.65 8.85
C PHE A 105 -3.85 31.27 8.63
N LYS A 106 -2.57 31.22 8.28
CA LYS A 106 -1.88 29.97 7.95
C LYS A 106 -1.62 29.08 9.16
N GLY A 107 -1.44 29.63 10.36
CA GLY A 107 -1.09 28.85 11.56
C GLY A 107 0.02 27.85 11.28
N PHE A 108 -0.15 26.60 11.74
CA PHE A 108 0.81 25.51 11.51
C PHE A 108 1.11 25.19 10.04
N MET A 109 0.27 25.60 9.09
CA MET A 109 0.45 25.30 7.66
C MET A 109 1.67 26.00 7.05
N ILE A 110 2.21 27.03 7.71
CA ILE A 110 3.44 27.69 7.26
C ILE A 110 4.65 26.74 7.31
N VAL A 111 4.63 25.76 8.21
CA VAL A 111 5.69 24.73 8.35
C VAL A 111 5.26 23.37 7.80
N TYR A 112 3.97 23.04 7.89
CA TYR A 112 3.47 21.72 7.55
C TYR A 112 2.21 21.79 6.70
N ASN A 113 2.40 21.93 5.39
CA ASN A 113 1.31 21.86 4.42
C ASN A 113 1.23 20.45 3.81
N ARG A 114 0.24 19.66 4.24
CA ARG A 114 0.04 18.29 3.73
C ARG A 114 -0.47 18.22 2.29
N ASN A 115 -1.10 19.28 1.81
CA ASN A 115 -1.72 19.33 0.50
C ASN A 115 -1.25 20.60 -0.22
N ASN A 116 -0.31 20.43 -1.16
CA ASN A 116 0.03 21.43 -2.18
C ASN A 116 -1.10 21.65 -3.20
N SER A 117 -2.32 21.15 -2.95
CA SER A 117 -3.46 21.48 -3.80
C SER A 117 -3.76 22.95 -3.58
N ASP A 118 -3.61 23.74 -4.64
CA ASP A 118 -4.17 25.09 -4.74
C ASP A 118 -5.54 25.06 -4.07
N LEU A 119 -5.65 25.77 -2.94
CA LEU A 119 -6.95 25.96 -2.32
C LEU A 119 -7.78 26.65 -3.38
N ASN A 120 -8.86 26.01 -3.84
CA ASN A 120 -9.71 26.56 -4.87
C ASN A 120 -10.26 27.89 -4.36
N LYS A 121 -9.63 29.00 -4.76
CA LYS A 121 -10.09 30.34 -4.43
C LYS A 121 -11.19 30.68 -5.42
N LEU A 122 -12.38 30.97 -4.89
CA LEU A 122 -13.45 31.50 -5.72
C LEU A 122 -13.21 33.00 -5.97
N PRO A 123 -13.64 33.52 -7.13
CA PRO A 123 -13.72 34.97 -7.32
C PRO A 123 -14.70 35.57 -6.30
N PRO A 124 -14.59 36.89 -6.02
CA PRO A 124 -15.61 37.58 -5.25
C PRO A 124 -16.95 37.48 -6.00
N LEU A 125 -18.00 37.06 -5.28
CA LEU A 125 -19.34 36.87 -5.81
C LEU A 125 -20.35 37.59 -4.92
N LYS A 126 -21.44 38.08 -5.50
CA LYS A 126 -22.56 38.68 -4.77
C LYS A 126 -23.84 37.88 -4.97
N GLU A 127 -24.70 37.89 -3.95
CA GLU A 127 -26.03 37.31 -4.07
C GLU A 127 -26.84 38.06 -5.15
N GLY A 128 -27.52 37.30 -6.01
CA GLY A 128 -28.25 37.84 -7.17
C GLY A 128 -27.38 38.23 -8.38
N GLU A 129 -26.07 38.01 -8.33
CA GLU A 129 -25.17 38.29 -9.46
C GLU A 129 -25.51 37.39 -10.66
N LYS A 130 -25.67 38.01 -11.85
CA LYS A 130 -25.95 37.28 -13.09
C LYS A 130 -24.65 36.74 -13.67
N LEU A 131 -24.52 35.41 -13.71
CA LEU A 131 -23.37 34.72 -14.28
C LEU A 131 -23.61 34.33 -15.74
N LYS A 132 -22.56 34.43 -16.57
CA LYS A 132 -22.57 33.98 -17.96
C LYS A 132 -22.01 32.56 -18.05
N LEU A 133 -22.78 31.64 -18.63
CA LEU A 133 -22.27 30.32 -18.99
C LEU A 133 -21.19 30.47 -20.06
N LEU A 134 -19.98 29.99 -19.76
CA LEU A 134 -18.87 29.97 -20.71
C LEU A 134 -18.74 28.62 -21.41
N ASP A 135 -18.85 27.52 -20.65
CA ASP A 135 -18.68 26.16 -21.13
C ASP A 135 -19.46 25.18 -20.25
N LEU A 136 -19.92 24.07 -20.84
CA LEU A 136 -20.64 23.00 -20.15
C LEU A 136 -20.00 21.65 -20.50
N LYS A 137 -19.27 21.07 -19.54
CA LYS A 137 -18.58 19.79 -19.70
C LYS A 137 -19.37 18.67 -19.03
N ALA A 138 -19.70 17.63 -19.80
CA ALA A 138 -20.31 16.41 -19.30
C ALA A 138 -19.23 15.34 -19.11
N ASP A 139 -18.94 14.99 -17.85
CA ASP A 139 -17.97 13.95 -17.50
C ASP A 139 -18.67 12.66 -17.06
N GLN A 140 -18.30 11.53 -17.68
CA GLN A 140 -18.76 10.22 -17.25
C GLN A 140 -17.88 9.68 -16.11
N CYS A 141 -18.52 9.33 -15.00
CA CYS A 141 -17.84 8.78 -13.82
C CYS A 141 -18.28 7.34 -13.52
N PHE A 142 -17.37 6.53 -12.98
CA PHE A 142 -17.64 5.16 -12.53
C PHE A 142 -17.38 5.03 -11.03
N THR A 143 -18.16 4.17 -10.37
CA THR A 143 -17.87 3.78 -8.99
C THR A 143 -16.55 3.02 -8.93
N LYS A 144 -15.74 3.36 -7.91
CA LYS A 144 -14.44 2.72 -7.69
C LYS A 144 -14.59 1.72 -6.54
N PRO A 145 -14.01 0.51 -6.65
CA PRO A 145 -13.99 -0.43 -5.54
C PRO A 145 -13.14 0.12 -4.39
N PRO A 146 -13.30 -0.42 -3.17
CA PRO A 146 -12.45 -0.07 -2.04
C PRO A 146 -10.96 -0.20 -2.39
N PRO A 147 -10.12 0.79 -2.02
CA PRO A 147 -8.70 0.73 -2.33
C PRO A 147 -8.04 -0.41 -1.56
N ARG A 148 -7.16 -1.15 -2.23
CA ARG A 148 -6.28 -2.11 -1.57
C ARG A 148 -5.36 -1.40 -0.58
N TYR A 149 -4.96 -2.12 0.47
CA TYR A 149 -4.04 -1.61 1.48
C TYR A 149 -2.63 -1.37 0.91
N THR A 150 -2.05 -0.22 1.23
CA THR A 150 -0.59 0.00 1.27
C THR A 150 -0.05 -0.36 2.66
N GLU A 151 1.27 -0.41 2.84
CA GLU A 151 1.91 -0.56 4.16
C GLU A 151 1.38 0.43 5.18
N ALA A 152 1.38 1.73 4.86
CA ALA A 152 0.89 2.76 5.76
C ALA A 152 -0.59 2.57 6.13
N SER A 153 -1.46 2.23 5.15
CA SER A 153 -2.88 2.02 5.44
C SER A 153 -3.17 0.72 6.18
N LEU A 154 -2.33 -0.31 6.02
CA LEU A 154 -2.43 -1.56 6.76
C LEU A 154 -2.00 -1.34 8.21
N VAL A 155 -0.87 -0.68 8.46
CA VAL A 155 -0.44 -0.30 9.82
C VAL A 155 -1.53 0.52 10.50
N LYS A 156 -2.08 1.53 9.82
CA LYS A 156 -3.19 2.34 10.35
C LYS A 156 -4.43 1.50 10.69
N LYS A 157 -4.72 0.46 9.90
CA LYS A 157 -5.82 -0.46 10.18
C LYS A 157 -5.51 -1.36 11.37
N LEU A 158 -4.31 -1.93 11.45
CA LEU A 158 -3.85 -2.75 12.58
C LEU A 158 -3.92 -1.97 13.89
N GLU A 159 -3.38 -0.75 13.91
CA GLU A 159 -3.43 0.17 15.05
C GLU A 159 -4.88 0.47 15.46
N LYS A 160 -5.76 0.79 14.50
CA LYS A 160 -7.19 1.05 14.78
C LYS A 160 -7.90 -0.15 15.42
N GLU A 161 -7.55 -1.37 15.03
CA GLU A 161 -8.12 -2.60 15.57
C GLU A 161 -7.40 -3.08 16.85
N GLY A 162 -6.34 -2.38 17.29
CA GLY A 162 -5.54 -2.76 18.46
C GLY A 162 -4.67 -4.01 18.25
N ILE A 163 -4.36 -4.35 16.99
CA ILE A 163 -3.53 -5.51 16.63
C ILE A 163 -2.09 -5.03 16.40
N GLY A 164 -1.13 -5.67 17.07
CA GLY A 164 0.27 -5.28 17.01
C GLY A 164 0.60 -4.04 17.86
N ARG A 165 1.89 -3.71 17.91
CA ARG A 165 2.49 -2.63 18.69
C ARG A 165 3.55 -1.92 17.82
N PRO A 166 4.05 -0.73 18.21
CA PRO A 166 5.10 -0.03 17.46
C PRO A 166 6.30 -0.92 17.10
N SER A 167 6.63 -1.89 17.96
CA SER A 167 7.70 -2.87 17.76
C SER A 167 7.36 -3.97 16.75
N THR A 168 6.09 -4.22 16.44
CA THR A 168 5.67 -5.38 15.63
C THR A 168 5.08 -5.03 14.26
N TYR A 169 4.72 -3.78 13.98
CA TYR A 169 4.15 -3.39 12.68
C TYR A 169 5.04 -3.73 11.48
N VAL A 170 6.33 -3.40 11.55
CA VAL A 170 7.29 -3.71 10.47
C VAL A 170 7.55 -5.23 10.37
N PRO A 171 7.83 -5.96 11.48
CA PRO A 171 7.94 -7.42 11.45
C PRO A 171 6.71 -8.16 10.90
N ILE A 172 5.49 -7.70 11.20
CA ILE A 172 4.25 -8.28 10.66
C ILE A 172 4.25 -8.18 9.14
N ILE A 173 4.50 -6.98 8.60
CA ILE A 173 4.54 -6.72 7.16
C ILE A 173 5.63 -7.55 6.47
N ASP A 174 6.84 -7.58 7.03
CA ASP A 174 7.93 -8.38 6.48
C ASP A 174 7.58 -9.87 6.46
N THR A 175 6.98 -10.38 7.53
CA THR A 175 6.63 -11.80 7.65
C THR A 175 5.60 -12.23 6.60
N ILE A 176 4.52 -11.47 6.40
CA ILE A 176 3.47 -11.83 5.44
C ILE A 176 3.94 -11.72 3.98
N LEU A 177 4.89 -10.81 3.70
CA LEU A 177 5.54 -10.69 2.39
C LEU A 177 6.54 -11.83 2.16
N ARG A 178 7.44 -12.08 3.13
CA ARG A 178 8.49 -13.11 3.06
C ARG A 178 7.91 -14.52 2.94
N ARG A 179 6.78 -14.79 3.61
CA ARG A 179 6.04 -16.06 3.49
C ARG A 179 5.13 -16.15 2.26
N LEU A 180 5.11 -15.13 1.41
CA LEU A 180 4.32 -15.09 0.18
C LEU A 180 2.80 -15.25 0.42
N TYR A 181 2.28 -14.79 1.56
CA TYR A 181 0.83 -14.72 1.80
C TYR A 181 0.21 -13.52 1.08
N VAL A 182 1.00 -12.45 0.91
CA VAL A 182 0.66 -11.29 0.11
C VAL A 182 1.82 -10.94 -0.82
N GLU A 183 1.50 -10.30 -1.94
CA GLU A 183 2.49 -9.66 -2.82
C GLU A 183 2.22 -8.16 -2.93
N LYS A 184 3.25 -7.38 -3.26
CA LYS A 184 3.15 -5.93 -3.46
C LYS A 184 3.11 -5.61 -4.95
N ILE A 185 1.99 -5.04 -5.41
CA ILE A 185 1.80 -4.54 -6.79
C ILE A 185 1.49 -3.05 -6.69
N ASP A 186 2.30 -2.21 -7.34
CA ASP A 186 2.15 -0.75 -7.31
C ASP A 186 1.99 -0.18 -5.89
N LYS A 187 2.85 -0.65 -4.97
CA LYS A 187 2.85 -0.30 -3.53
C LYS A 187 1.60 -0.73 -2.74
N LYS A 188 0.72 -1.55 -3.34
CA LYS A 188 -0.49 -2.09 -2.70
C LYS A 188 -0.36 -3.59 -2.50
N PHE A 189 -0.89 -4.10 -1.39
CA PHE A 189 -0.96 -5.52 -1.09
C PHE A 189 -2.05 -6.19 -1.90
N LYS A 190 -1.72 -7.37 -2.45
CA LYS A 190 -2.66 -8.31 -3.05
C LYS A 190 -2.46 -9.66 -2.37
N PRO A 191 -3.52 -10.30 -1.85
CA PRO A 191 -3.40 -11.65 -1.30
C PRO A 191 -3.00 -12.63 -2.40
N THR A 192 -2.10 -13.55 -2.08
CA THR A 192 -1.76 -14.66 -2.96
C THR A 192 -2.76 -15.79 -2.78
N GLU A 193 -2.78 -16.75 -3.71
CA GLU A 193 -3.58 -17.96 -3.57
C GLU A 193 -3.22 -18.74 -2.30
N LEU A 194 -1.93 -18.84 -1.97
CA LEU A 194 -1.47 -19.45 -0.72
C LEU A 194 -2.02 -18.71 0.50
N GLY A 195 -1.95 -17.38 0.51
CA GLY A 195 -2.49 -16.56 1.60
C GLY A 195 -3.99 -16.77 1.80
N ILE A 196 -4.76 -16.87 0.70
CA ILE A 196 -6.21 -17.14 0.75
C ILE A 196 -6.47 -18.53 1.33
N ILE A 197 -5.80 -19.58 0.83
CA ILE A 197 -5.99 -20.95 1.31
C ILE A 197 -5.66 -21.07 2.80
N VAL A 198 -4.52 -20.52 3.22
CA VAL A 198 -4.09 -20.53 4.63
C VAL A 198 -5.08 -19.76 5.49
N ASN A 199 -5.50 -18.56 5.08
CA ASN A 199 -6.46 -17.77 5.84
C ASN A 199 -7.81 -18.51 5.96
N SER A 200 -8.33 -19.07 4.87
CA SER A 200 -9.58 -19.84 4.88
C SER A 200 -9.50 -21.06 5.80
N PHE A 201 -8.36 -21.77 5.81
CA PHE A 201 -8.14 -22.87 6.75
C PHE A 201 -8.14 -22.39 8.20
N LEU A 202 -7.36 -21.35 8.49
CA LEU A 202 -7.20 -20.82 9.85
C LEU A 202 -8.53 -20.27 10.39
N THR A 203 -9.28 -19.49 9.60
CA THR A 203 -10.59 -18.96 10.02
C THR A 203 -11.62 -20.07 10.23
N LYS A 204 -11.51 -21.21 9.52
CA LYS A 204 -12.45 -22.33 9.66
C LYS A 204 -12.21 -23.16 10.92
N TYR A 205 -10.95 -23.43 11.27
CA TYR A 205 -10.62 -24.37 12.36
C TYR A 205 -10.14 -23.72 13.64
N PHE A 206 -9.68 -22.47 13.57
CA PHE A 206 -9.15 -21.73 14.71
C PHE A 206 -9.90 -20.40 14.88
N SER A 207 -11.20 -20.37 14.58
CA SER A 207 -12.03 -19.15 14.64
C SER A 207 -11.98 -18.44 15.99
N ASP A 208 -11.83 -19.21 17.07
CA ASP A 208 -11.88 -18.70 18.44
C ASP A 208 -10.63 -17.87 18.79
N ILE A 209 -9.50 -18.19 18.16
CA ILE A 209 -8.20 -17.56 18.44
C ILE A 209 -7.66 -16.73 17.25
N ILE A 210 -8.11 -16.99 16.01
CA ILE A 210 -7.69 -16.29 14.78
C ILE A 210 -8.81 -15.35 14.34
N ASN A 211 -9.08 -14.36 15.18
CA ASN A 211 -9.97 -13.25 14.86
C ASN A 211 -9.43 -11.93 15.44
N ILE A 212 -9.96 -10.82 14.94
CA ILE A 212 -9.52 -9.46 15.29
C ILE A 212 -9.67 -9.22 16.80
N THR A 213 -10.83 -9.56 17.35
CA THR A 213 -11.17 -9.33 18.76
C THR A 213 -10.23 -10.09 19.70
N PHE A 214 -9.96 -11.37 19.42
CA PHE A 214 -9.06 -12.19 20.21
C PHE A 214 -7.63 -11.63 20.17
N THR A 215 -7.14 -11.29 18.98
CA THR A 215 -5.77 -10.79 18.80
C THR A 215 -5.59 -9.47 19.55
N SER A 216 -6.54 -8.54 19.41
CA SER A 216 -6.54 -7.26 20.11
C SER A 216 -6.58 -7.43 21.64
N ARG A 217 -7.39 -8.39 22.11
CA ARG A 217 -7.44 -8.75 23.53
C ARG A 217 -6.12 -9.34 24.03
N MET A 218 -5.49 -10.24 23.27
CA MET A 218 -4.21 -10.85 23.64
C MET A 218 -3.13 -9.80 23.82
N GLU A 219 -3.06 -8.83 22.90
CA GLU A 219 -2.14 -7.70 23.00
C GLU A 219 -2.36 -6.87 24.28
N LYS A 220 -3.63 -6.58 24.64
CA LYS A 220 -3.95 -5.91 25.92
C LYS A 220 -3.53 -6.73 27.14
N GLN A 221 -3.69 -8.05 27.09
CA GLN A 221 -3.27 -8.93 28.19
C GLN A 221 -1.75 -8.92 28.37
N LEU A 222 -0.98 -8.77 27.29
CA LEU A 222 0.47 -8.60 27.36
C LEU A 222 0.85 -7.26 27.99
N ASP A 223 0.16 -6.16 27.65
CA ASP A 223 0.37 -4.87 28.32
C ASP A 223 0.02 -4.93 29.82
N GLU A 224 -1.02 -5.68 30.20
CA GLU A 224 -1.41 -5.89 31.60
C GLU A 224 -0.38 -6.69 32.40
N ILE A 225 0.32 -7.64 31.77
CA ILE A 225 1.44 -8.37 32.39
C ILE A 225 2.57 -7.40 32.73
N GLU A 226 2.90 -6.50 31.81
CA GLU A 226 3.96 -5.51 31.99
C GLU A 226 3.61 -4.46 33.05
N SER A 227 2.40 -3.90 33.00
CA SER A 227 2.05 -2.70 33.79
C SER A 227 1.28 -2.99 35.08
N ASN A 228 0.48 -4.06 35.12
CA ASN A 228 -0.48 -4.32 36.19
C ASN A 228 -0.22 -5.64 36.94
N GLY A 229 0.93 -6.29 36.71
CA GLY A 229 1.35 -7.48 37.46
C GLY A 229 0.50 -8.72 37.21
N LYS A 230 -0.18 -8.81 36.05
CA LYS A 230 -0.92 -10.02 35.66
C LYS A 230 0.04 -11.20 35.52
N ASP A 231 -0.30 -12.36 36.06
CA ASP A 231 0.53 -13.55 35.89
C ASP A 231 0.51 -14.01 34.43
N TRP A 232 1.69 -13.98 33.80
CA TRP A 232 1.88 -14.42 32.42
C TRP A 232 1.53 -15.90 32.23
N LYS A 233 1.72 -16.72 33.28
CA LYS A 233 1.38 -18.16 33.24
C LYS A 233 -0.11 -18.36 33.06
N ASP A 234 -0.94 -17.58 33.74
CA ASP A 234 -2.40 -17.67 33.62
C ASP A 234 -2.87 -17.33 32.20
N VAL A 235 -2.25 -16.32 31.58
CA VAL A 235 -2.54 -15.94 30.19
C VAL A 235 -2.16 -17.08 29.24
N LEU A 236 -0.98 -17.68 29.43
CA LEU A 236 -0.53 -18.81 28.62
C LEU A 236 -1.39 -20.06 28.80
N VAL A 237 -1.74 -20.44 30.02
CA VAL A 237 -2.58 -21.62 30.30
C VAL A 237 -3.96 -21.46 29.64
N LYS A 238 -4.57 -20.28 29.76
CA LYS A 238 -5.86 -19.98 29.10
C LYS A 238 -5.77 -20.04 27.58
N PHE A 239 -4.71 -19.46 27.00
CA PHE A 239 -4.45 -19.53 25.56
C PHE A 239 -4.27 -20.98 25.10
N TYR A 240 -3.36 -21.72 25.75
CA TYR A 240 -2.95 -23.05 25.36
C TYR A 240 -4.11 -24.06 25.42
N ASN A 241 -4.92 -24.00 26.48
CA ASN A 241 -6.10 -24.86 26.62
C ASN A 241 -7.15 -24.62 25.52
N THR A 242 -7.28 -23.37 25.05
CA THR A 242 -8.18 -23.03 23.93
C THR A 242 -7.58 -23.54 22.61
N PHE A 243 -6.28 -23.27 22.40
CA PHE A 243 -5.55 -23.69 21.21
C PHE A 243 -5.54 -25.21 21.03
N LEU A 244 -5.32 -26.00 22.08
CA LEU A 244 -5.31 -27.46 22.00
C LEU A 244 -6.64 -28.03 21.51
N LYS A 245 -7.77 -27.50 22.01
CA LYS A 245 -9.10 -27.93 21.57
C LYS A 245 -9.30 -27.68 20.07
N ASP A 246 -8.86 -26.53 19.58
CA ASP A 246 -8.96 -26.20 18.16
C ASP A 246 -7.97 -27.03 17.32
N LEU A 247 -6.78 -27.31 17.85
CA LEU A 247 -5.78 -28.15 17.21
C LEU A 247 -6.27 -29.61 17.05
N GLU A 248 -6.95 -30.18 18.05
CA GLU A 248 -7.55 -31.51 17.97
C GLU A 248 -8.67 -31.59 16.93
N LYS A 249 -9.53 -30.56 16.88
CA LYS A 249 -10.53 -30.43 15.81
C LYS A 249 -9.88 -30.31 14.43
N ALA A 250 -8.80 -29.54 14.32
CA ALA A 250 -8.09 -29.31 13.07
C ALA A 250 -7.31 -30.54 12.59
N SER A 251 -6.77 -31.35 13.51
CA SER A 251 -5.97 -32.55 13.20
C SER A 251 -6.83 -33.73 12.74
N THR A 252 -8.06 -33.81 13.25
CA THR A 252 -9.08 -34.79 12.83
C THR A 252 -9.79 -34.37 11.54
N ALA A 253 -9.83 -33.07 11.24
CA ALA A 253 -10.35 -32.56 9.98
C ALA A 253 -9.42 -32.95 8.81
N VAL A 254 -10.05 -33.41 7.72
CA VAL A 254 -9.43 -33.80 6.44
C VAL A 254 -8.14 -33.02 6.14
N LYS A 255 -7.04 -33.75 5.91
CA LYS A 255 -5.79 -33.20 5.36
C LYS A 255 -6.16 -32.31 4.18
N TYR A 256 -6.10 -30.99 4.33
CA TYR A 256 -6.16 -30.10 3.18
C TYR A 256 -4.97 -30.47 2.32
N LYS A 257 -5.22 -31.30 1.29
CA LYS A 257 -4.35 -31.33 0.13
C LYS A 257 -4.47 -29.92 -0.42
N VAL A 258 -3.46 -29.09 -0.14
CA VAL A 258 -3.24 -27.85 -0.88
C VAL A 258 -3.50 -28.22 -2.32
N ALA A 259 -4.55 -27.65 -2.92
CA ALA A 259 -5.04 -28.05 -4.23
C ALA A 259 -3.82 -28.08 -5.14
N THR A 260 -3.39 -29.28 -5.47
CA THR A 260 -2.07 -29.46 -6.04
C THR A 260 -2.27 -29.12 -7.50
N ILE A 261 -1.87 -27.92 -7.89
CA ILE A 261 -2.09 -27.44 -9.25
C ILE A 261 -1.12 -28.23 -10.13
N TYR A 262 -1.65 -29.23 -10.84
CA TYR A 262 -0.88 -29.97 -11.83
C TYR A 262 -0.66 -29.06 -13.04
N SER A 263 0.57 -29.05 -13.55
CA SER A 263 0.84 -28.52 -14.89
C SER A 263 0.56 -29.59 -15.95
N GLU A 264 0.46 -29.15 -17.20
CA GLU A 264 0.47 -30.05 -18.36
C GLU A 264 1.84 -30.70 -18.59
N GLU A 265 2.89 -30.12 -18.01
CA GLU A 265 4.27 -30.61 -18.12
C GLU A 265 4.49 -31.95 -17.41
N ILE A 266 5.18 -32.86 -18.09
CA ILE A 266 5.58 -34.18 -17.61
C ILE A 266 7.04 -34.14 -17.13
N CYS A 267 7.32 -34.81 -16.01
CA CYS A 267 8.67 -34.92 -15.48
C CYS A 267 9.54 -35.83 -16.36
N GLU A 268 10.59 -35.27 -16.95
CA GLU A 268 11.55 -36.00 -17.79
C GLU A 268 12.25 -37.17 -17.10
N LYS A 269 12.35 -37.14 -15.75
CA LYS A 269 13.07 -38.19 -15.00
C LYS A 269 12.22 -39.40 -14.62
N CYS A 270 10.90 -39.24 -14.53
CA CYS A 270 10.04 -40.32 -14.02
C CYS A 270 8.65 -40.41 -14.67
N GLY A 271 8.36 -39.60 -15.69
CA GLY A 271 7.10 -39.62 -16.44
C GLY A 271 5.86 -39.15 -15.67
N ARG A 272 5.97 -38.74 -14.39
CA ARG A 272 4.84 -38.24 -13.61
C ARG A 272 4.56 -36.77 -13.93
N LYS A 273 3.31 -36.32 -13.79
CA LYS A 273 2.93 -34.90 -13.98
C LYS A 273 3.70 -34.00 -13.00
N MET A 274 4.03 -32.78 -13.43
CA MET A 274 4.64 -31.79 -12.56
C MET A 274 3.58 -30.93 -11.84
N LEU A 275 3.98 -30.36 -10.71
CA LEU A 275 3.14 -29.55 -9.82
C LEU A 275 3.65 -28.12 -9.83
N ILE A 276 2.76 -27.15 -9.96
CA ILE A 276 3.11 -25.72 -9.83
C ILE A 276 3.20 -25.39 -8.34
N LYS A 277 4.41 -25.05 -7.89
CA LYS A 277 4.71 -24.62 -6.51
C LYS A 277 5.23 -23.19 -6.51
N ASN A 278 5.02 -22.48 -5.41
CA ASN A 278 5.61 -21.16 -5.19
C ASN A 278 6.93 -21.31 -4.44
N GLY A 279 8.00 -20.73 -4.98
CA GLY A 279 9.32 -20.67 -4.34
C GLY A 279 9.81 -19.23 -4.22
N LYS A 280 11.01 -19.06 -3.66
CA LYS A 280 11.66 -17.74 -3.46
C LYS A 280 11.75 -16.90 -4.74
N TYR A 281 11.89 -17.54 -5.90
CA TYR A 281 12.06 -16.88 -7.20
C TYR A 281 10.77 -16.80 -8.04
N GLY A 282 9.62 -17.17 -7.46
CA GLY A 282 8.34 -17.25 -8.15
C GLY A 282 7.84 -18.68 -8.29
N LYS A 283 6.89 -18.88 -9.21
CA LYS A 283 6.35 -20.21 -9.50
C LYS A 283 7.44 -21.09 -10.11
N PHE A 284 7.46 -22.36 -9.74
CA PHE A 284 8.30 -23.39 -10.33
C PHE A 284 7.54 -24.70 -10.42
N LEU A 285 7.97 -25.56 -11.30
CA LEU A 285 7.42 -26.91 -11.47
C LEU A 285 8.23 -27.87 -10.62
N ALA A 286 7.56 -28.67 -9.79
CA ALA A 286 8.17 -29.74 -9.01
C ALA A 286 7.53 -31.07 -9.38
N CYS A 287 8.31 -32.15 -9.49
CA CYS A 287 7.75 -33.46 -9.77
C CYS A 287 6.72 -33.88 -8.71
N SER A 288 5.57 -34.42 -9.14
CA SER A 288 4.56 -34.99 -8.22
C SER A 288 5.05 -36.23 -7.47
N GLY A 289 6.11 -36.89 -7.97
CA GLY A 289 6.74 -38.04 -7.31
C GLY A 289 7.72 -37.69 -6.20
N PHE A 290 7.74 -36.46 -5.69
CA PHE A 290 8.54 -36.12 -4.51
C PHE A 290 8.02 -36.88 -3.27
N PRO A 291 8.87 -37.49 -2.42
CA PRO A 291 10.33 -37.31 -2.32
C PRO A 291 11.19 -38.16 -3.27
N ASP A 292 10.64 -39.20 -3.88
CA ASP A 292 11.38 -40.16 -4.73
C ASP A 292 12.01 -39.51 -5.97
N CYS A 293 11.33 -38.51 -6.54
CA CYS A 293 11.82 -37.72 -7.66
C CYS A 293 11.92 -36.23 -7.29
N LYS A 294 13.15 -35.74 -7.11
CA LYS A 294 13.45 -34.34 -6.74
C LYS A 294 13.58 -33.39 -7.94
N ASN A 295 13.08 -33.78 -9.12
CA ASN A 295 13.20 -32.95 -10.32
C ASN A 295 12.38 -31.66 -10.20
N THR A 296 12.98 -30.53 -10.55
CA THR A 296 12.33 -29.23 -10.60
C THR A 296 12.65 -28.53 -11.92
N LYS A 297 11.70 -27.74 -12.43
CA LYS A 297 11.84 -26.93 -13.64
C LYS A 297 11.34 -25.51 -13.38
N PRO A 298 11.88 -24.49 -14.06
CA PRO A 298 11.31 -23.15 -14.00
C PRO A 298 9.88 -23.16 -14.57
N PHE A 299 8.94 -22.47 -13.91
CA PHE A 299 7.61 -22.26 -14.48
C PHE A 299 7.68 -21.07 -15.43
N LEU A 300 7.45 -21.31 -16.72
CA LEU A 300 7.40 -20.26 -17.72
C LEU A 300 5.96 -19.75 -17.82
N GLU A 301 5.69 -18.58 -17.22
CA GLU A 301 4.37 -17.93 -17.30
C GLU A 301 4.20 -17.33 -18.71
N LYS A 302 3.73 -18.17 -19.64
CA LYS A 302 3.40 -17.81 -21.02
C LYS A 302 2.17 -16.89 -21.03
N ILE A 303 2.24 -15.80 -21.79
CA ILE A 303 1.14 -14.83 -21.89
C ILE A 303 0.24 -15.06 -23.13
N GLY A 304 0.50 -16.13 -23.90
CA GLY A 304 -0.25 -16.44 -25.12
C GLY A 304 0.04 -15.51 -26.31
N VAL A 305 1.22 -14.87 -26.31
CA VAL A 305 1.68 -13.97 -27.38
C VAL A 305 2.92 -14.60 -28.03
N PRO A 306 2.94 -14.84 -29.36
CA PRO A 306 4.11 -15.36 -30.04
C PRO A 306 5.24 -14.32 -30.08
N CYS A 307 6.48 -14.79 -30.17
CA CYS A 307 7.64 -13.91 -30.28
C CYS A 307 7.54 -13.06 -31.56
N PRO A 308 7.68 -11.73 -31.47
CA PRO A 308 7.60 -10.87 -32.65
C PRO A 308 8.86 -10.91 -33.52
N GLN A 309 9.94 -11.53 -33.03
CA GLN A 309 11.20 -11.62 -33.76
C GLN A 309 11.05 -12.53 -34.99
N LEU A 310 11.48 -12.04 -36.15
CA LEU A 310 11.39 -12.78 -37.41
C LEU A 310 12.15 -14.12 -37.30
N GLY A 311 11.51 -15.22 -37.70
CA GLY A 311 12.09 -16.57 -37.64
C GLY A 311 12.09 -17.22 -36.26
N CYS A 312 11.54 -16.59 -35.23
CA CYS A 312 11.43 -17.18 -33.90
C CYS A 312 10.08 -17.87 -33.70
N THR A 313 10.10 -19.16 -33.37
CA THR A 313 8.90 -19.96 -33.00
C THR A 313 8.56 -19.88 -31.52
N GLY A 314 9.33 -19.12 -30.75
CA GLY A 314 9.14 -19.00 -29.30
C GLY A 314 7.90 -18.19 -28.92
N GLU A 315 7.49 -18.32 -27.67
CA GLU A 315 6.40 -17.54 -27.07
C GLU A 315 6.95 -16.52 -26.08
N ILE A 316 6.19 -15.46 -25.84
CA ILE A 316 6.53 -14.49 -24.81
C ILE A 316 6.16 -15.02 -23.44
N ILE A 317 7.14 -14.94 -22.55
CA ILE A 317 7.03 -15.35 -21.16
C ILE A 317 7.31 -14.18 -20.23
N LYS A 318 6.59 -14.15 -19.12
CA LYS A 318 6.74 -13.15 -18.06
C LYS A 318 7.83 -13.59 -17.09
N ARG A 319 8.80 -12.72 -16.84
CA ARG A 319 9.94 -12.95 -15.94
C ARG A 319 10.07 -11.80 -14.93
N ARG A 320 10.82 -12.03 -13.85
CA ARG A 320 11.14 -11.01 -12.84
C ARG A 320 12.66 -10.85 -12.72
N THR A 321 13.12 -9.62 -12.63
CA THR A 321 14.53 -9.30 -12.34
C THR A 321 14.90 -9.64 -10.89
N LYS A 322 16.19 -9.67 -10.54
CA LYS A 322 16.66 -9.83 -9.14
C LYS A 322 16.04 -8.78 -8.19
N LYS A 323 15.74 -7.58 -8.69
CA LYS A 323 15.09 -6.48 -7.95
C LYS A 323 13.55 -6.54 -8.00
N GLY A 324 12.97 -7.63 -8.52
CA GLY A 324 11.51 -7.86 -8.55
C GLY A 324 10.74 -7.18 -9.68
N ARG A 325 11.38 -6.34 -10.50
CA ARG A 325 10.72 -5.70 -11.66
C ARG A 325 10.35 -6.75 -12.71
N ILE A 326 9.11 -6.69 -13.20
CA ILE A 326 8.59 -7.59 -14.24
C ILE A 326 9.11 -7.16 -15.62
N PHE A 327 9.46 -8.12 -16.45
CA PHE A 327 9.75 -7.94 -17.87
C PHE A 327 9.21 -9.14 -18.65
N TYR A 328 9.06 -8.97 -19.96
CA TYR A 328 8.57 -9.99 -20.87
C TYR A 328 9.66 -10.30 -21.88
N GLY A 329 10.00 -11.57 -22.06
CA GLY A 329 11.04 -11.99 -22.99
C GLY A 329 10.67 -13.26 -23.73
N CYS A 330 11.44 -13.62 -24.76
CA CYS A 330 11.22 -14.84 -25.51
C CYS A 330 11.52 -16.10 -24.68
N SER A 331 10.74 -17.16 -24.86
CA SER A 331 10.98 -18.49 -24.31
C SER A 331 12.30 -19.10 -24.78
N ASN A 332 12.73 -18.79 -26.01
CA ASN A 332 13.92 -19.36 -26.66
C ASN A 332 15.21 -18.58 -26.34
N TYR A 333 15.25 -17.82 -25.24
CA TYR A 333 16.51 -17.22 -24.78
C TYR A 333 17.49 -18.34 -24.36
N PRO A 334 18.77 -18.32 -24.76
CA PRO A 334 19.53 -17.18 -25.29
C PRO A 334 19.46 -16.94 -26.81
N ASP A 335 18.92 -17.88 -27.59
CA ASP A 335 18.89 -17.81 -29.06
C ASP A 335 18.04 -16.64 -29.58
N CYS A 336 17.00 -16.25 -28.84
CA CYS A 336 16.24 -15.02 -29.08
C CYS A 336 16.34 -14.07 -27.88
N SER A 337 16.93 -12.89 -28.10
CA SER A 337 17.15 -11.85 -27.09
C SER A 337 16.01 -10.85 -26.95
N PHE A 338 14.85 -11.10 -27.57
CA PHE A 338 13.70 -10.20 -27.50
C PHE A 338 13.26 -9.96 -26.04
N MET A 339 13.13 -8.69 -25.67
CA MET A 339 12.72 -8.26 -24.33
C MET A 339 11.95 -6.93 -24.37
N THR A 340 10.91 -6.84 -23.55
CA THR A 340 10.15 -5.60 -23.32
C THR A 340 9.75 -5.47 -21.85
N TRP A 341 9.68 -4.23 -21.35
CA TRP A 341 9.21 -3.93 -20.00
C TRP A 341 7.68 -3.92 -19.89
N ASN A 342 7.01 -3.53 -20.96
CA ASN A 342 5.55 -3.46 -21.04
C ASN A 342 5.00 -4.74 -21.67
N GLU A 343 3.82 -5.16 -21.21
CA GLU A 343 3.15 -6.38 -21.68
C GLU A 343 2.90 -6.31 -23.20
N PRO A 344 3.53 -7.16 -24.01
CA PRO A 344 3.30 -7.16 -25.45
C PRO A 344 1.94 -7.80 -25.78
N THR A 345 1.42 -7.50 -26.96
CA THR A 345 0.10 -7.93 -27.43
C THR A 345 0.20 -8.63 -28.76
N ASN A 346 -0.85 -9.33 -29.19
CA ASN A 346 -0.89 -9.95 -30.53
C ASN A 346 -1.04 -8.93 -31.68
N LYS A 347 -1.15 -7.63 -31.39
CA LYS A 347 -1.30 -6.59 -32.41
C LYS A 347 0.06 -6.06 -32.88
N ARG A 348 0.18 -5.81 -34.18
CA ARG A 348 1.32 -5.12 -34.80
C ARG A 348 0.96 -3.66 -35.11
N CYS A 349 1.97 -2.79 -35.04
CA CYS A 349 1.86 -1.38 -35.36
C CYS A 349 1.56 -1.19 -36.86
N PRO A 350 0.55 -0.38 -37.24
CA PRO A 350 0.25 -0.12 -38.65
C PRO A 350 1.38 0.57 -39.42
N HIS A 351 2.24 1.34 -38.75
CA HIS A 351 3.28 2.15 -39.41
C HIS A 351 4.61 1.42 -39.61
N CYS A 352 4.98 0.52 -38.70
CA CYS A 352 6.30 -0.13 -38.74
C CYS A 352 6.26 -1.63 -38.40
N SER A 353 5.07 -2.20 -38.23
CA SER A 353 4.84 -3.62 -37.97
C SER A 353 5.46 -4.19 -36.69
N TYR A 354 6.09 -3.37 -35.85
CA TYR A 354 6.56 -3.75 -34.51
C TYR A 354 5.38 -4.08 -33.59
N ILE A 355 5.62 -4.91 -32.58
CA ILE A 355 4.58 -5.32 -31.63
C ILE A 355 4.06 -4.13 -30.81
N LEU A 356 2.76 -4.09 -30.58
CA LEU A 356 2.15 -3.13 -29.66
C LEU A 356 2.25 -3.65 -28.22
N THR A 357 2.53 -2.74 -27.29
CA THR A 357 2.63 -3.02 -25.86
C THR A 357 1.54 -2.29 -25.08
N LYS A 358 0.94 -2.98 -24.11
CA LYS A 358 -0.08 -2.44 -23.21
C LYS A 358 0.56 -1.54 -22.17
N ASN A 359 0.08 -0.32 -22.09
CA ASN A 359 0.51 0.69 -21.14
C ASN A 359 -0.69 1.21 -20.35
N ILE A 360 -0.44 1.59 -19.09
CA ILE A 360 -1.47 2.10 -18.18
C ILE A 360 -1.10 3.54 -17.82
N LYS A 361 -2.01 4.47 -18.10
CA LYS A 361 -1.95 5.87 -17.64
C LYS A 361 -3.15 6.15 -16.72
N LYS A 362 -3.19 7.33 -16.10
CA LYS A 362 -4.30 7.75 -15.22
C LYS A 362 -5.66 7.67 -15.92
N ASP A 363 -5.70 7.91 -17.24
CA ASP A 363 -6.93 8.05 -18.03
C ASP A 363 -7.36 6.76 -18.75
N GLY A 364 -6.61 5.65 -18.56
CA GLY A 364 -6.98 4.35 -19.13
C GLY A 364 -5.81 3.51 -19.61
N VAL A 365 -6.15 2.43 -20.32
CA VAL A 365 -5.19 1.53 -20.95
C VAL A 365 -5.04 1.91 -22.42
N TYR A 366 -3.81 2.00 -22.90
CA TYR A 366 -3.51 2.28 -24.30
C TYR A 366 -2.44 1.34 -24.81
N TYR A 367 -2.46 1.09 -26.11
CA TYR A 367 -1.39 0.40 -26.82
C TYR A 367 -0.38 1.40 -27.33
N LYS A 368 0.91 1.08 -27.18
CA LYS A 368 2.02 1.87 -27.71
C LYS A 368 2.95 0.97 -28.51
N CYS A 369 3.42 1.47 -29.64
CA CYS A 369 4.43 0.78 -30.43
C CYS A 369 5.71 0.52 -29.60
N SER A 370 6.26 -0.69 -29.70
CA SER A 370 7.52 -1.06 -29.03
C SER A 370 8.76 -0.44 -29.69
N ASN A 371 8.70 -0.12 -30.99
CA ASN A 371 9.78 0.59 -31.69
C ASN A 371 10.02 1.99 -31.10
N PRO A 372 11.22 2.30 -30.56
CA PRO A 372 11.54 3.63 -30.02
C PRO A 372 11.43 4.77 -31.04
N LYS A 373 11.57 4.47 -32.34
CA LYS A 373 11.47 5.45 -33.43
C LYS A 373 10.04 5.69 -33.92
N CYS A 374 9.05 4.96 -33.37
CA CYS A 374 7.65 5.07 -33.76
C CYS A 374 6.81 5.64 -32.60
N SER A 375 6.10 6.74 -32.85
CA SER A 375 5.25 7.42 -31.87
C SER A 375 3.81 6.90 -31.83
N TYR A 376 3.49 5.84 -32.59
CA TYR A 376 2.13 5.31 -32.68
C TYR A 376 1.58 4.83 -31.33
N GLN A 377 0.37 5.28 -31.02
CA GLN A 377 -0.39 4.89 -29.85
C GLN A 377 -1.89 4.79 -30.18
N GLU A 378 -2.58 3.83 -29.57
CA GLU A 378 -4.02 3.58 -29.74
C GLU A 378 -4.66 3.47 -28.35
N ILE A 379 -5.69 4.26 -28.06
CA ILE A 379 -6.41 4.18 -26.78
C ILE A 379 -7.40 3.03 -26.85
N ILE A 380 -7.41 2.16 -25.84
CA ILE A 380 -8.44 1.13 -25.72
C ILE A 380 -9.68 1.82 -25.17
N LYS A 381 -10.61 2.21 -26.06
CA LYS A 381 -11.96 2.54 -25.63
C LYS A 381 -12.57 1.28 -25.06
N LYS A 382 -13.03 1.37 -23.81
CA LYS A 382 -13.77 0.30 -23.16
C LYS A 382 -15.16 0.17 -23.76
#